data_AF-A0A2W6UNH9-F1
#
_entry.id   AF-A0A2W6UNH9-F1
#
_cell.length_a   1.000
_cell.length_b   1.000
_cell.length_c   1.000
_cell.angle_alpha   90.00
_cell.angle_beta   90.00
_cell.angle_gamma   90.00
#
_symmetry.space_group_name_H-M   'P 1'
#
loop_
_entity.id
_entity.type
_entity.pdbx_description
1 polymer ?
#
loop_
_entity_poly.entity_id
_entity_poly.type
_entity_poly.pdbx_seq_one_letter_code
_entity_poly.pdbx_strand_id
1 'polypeptide(L)'
;MARIPGLRRAWPEADGAVVFEAVDADGLLRAGRVDRAGTRRLTPYAADPDLPGLSPALAADLGGRLVVHRLGRRAVVVGERLVRKLVRPGRADRLCPPRARRAFGGAGLRVPEVVGRGSDHVDLELVPGRPLHELGDAGLAGWRRLARVWPDVVRGAAARAALPEHTGAHEAAVLHRWLVRARAAGALDALDAAAGGRGRIERGVERACAALGEDPRPAVAAHRDLHDGQFLWDGRELSLIDLDTAAAAEAALDLGNLAAHADLARVTGRLGAAAHDRVLGLLDDVAARLPTASRRLRAYTDAARLRLALVHVFRPGAGAWLAAWTHLALNSTTTLGWRAE
;
A
#
# COMPACT_ATOMS: atom_id res chain seq x y z
N MET A 1 -2.70 7.42 22.08
CA MET A 1 -3.90 6.54 22.00
C MET A 1 -3.83 5.53 23.13
N ALA A 2 -4.90 5.36 23.90
CA ALA A 2 -5.02 4.23 24.82
C ALA A 2 -4.77 2.91 24.06
N ARG A 3 -4.14 1.93 24.70
CA ARG A 3 -3.79 0.64 24.08
C ARG A 3 -5.08 -0.06 23.65
N ILE A 4 -5.31 -0.16 22.34
CA ILE A 4 -6.44 -0.91 21.77
C ILE A 4 -6.01 -2.39 21.72
N PRO A 5 -6.62 -3.29 22.51
CA PRO A 5 -6.29 -4.71 22.47
C PRO A 5 -6.58 -5.28 21.07
N GLY A 6 -5.69 -6.15 20.59
CA GLY A 6 -5.85 -6.82 19.30
C GLY A 6 -5.80 -5.89 18.08
N LEU A 7 -5.43 -4.61 18.24
CA LEU A 7 -5.28 -3.67 17.13
C LEU A 7 -4.44 -4.32 16.02
N ARG A 8 -4.90 -4.20 14.77
CA ARG A 8 -4.16 -4.66 13.59
C ARG A 8 -3.78 -3.46 12.73
N ARG A 9 -4.76 -2.59 12.48
CA ARG A 9 -4.63 -1.50 11.52
C ARG A 9 -5.42 -0.29 12.00
N ALA A 10 -4.91 0.90 11.68
CA ALA A 10 -5.57 2.17 11.94
C ALA A 10 -5.31 3.16 10.80
N TRP A 11 -6.24 4.11 10.63
CA TRP A 11 -6.23 5.12 9.60
C TRP A 11 -6.77 6.44 10.19
N PRO A 12 -6.03 7.54 10.09
CA PRO A 12 -6.53 8.84 10.50
C PRO A 12 -7.56 9.35 9.49
N GLU A 13 -8.56 10.04 9.99
CA GLU A 13 -9.60 10.73 9.22
C GLU A 13 -9.39 12.26 9.29
N ALA A 14 -10.08 13.00 8.43
CA ALA A 14 -9.90 14.45 8.30
C ALA A 14 -10.34 15.24 9.56
N ASP A 15 -11.27 14.68 10.30
CA ASP A 15 -11.75 15.19 11.59
C ASP A 15 -10.85 14.77 12.76
N GLY A 16 -9.62 14.34 12.50
CA GLY A 16 -8.63 13.93 13.50
C GLY A 16 -9.00 12.68 14.29
N ALA A 17 -10.11 12.03 13.97
CA ALA A 17 -10.41 10.71 14.49
C ALA A 17 -9.52 9.66 13.84
N VAL A 18 -9.42 8.51 14.50
CA VAL A 18 -8.70 7.34 14.00
C VAL A 18 -9.68 6.20 13.87
N VAL A 19 -9.95 5.78 12.63
CA VAL A 19 -10.64 4.52 12.35
C VAL A 19 -9.64 3.38 12.49
N PHE A 20 -10.07 2.25 13.03
CA PHE A 20 -9.20 1.11 13.22
C PHE A 20 -9.94 -0.21 13.03
N GLU A 21 -9.16 -1.27 12.93
CA GLU A 21 -9.63 -2.64 13.09
C GLU A 21 -8.76 -3.37 14.12
N ALA A 22 -9.41 -4.24 14.88
CA ALA A 22 -8.82 -5.04 15.92
C ALA A 22 -9.43 -6.45 15.91
N VAL A 23 -8.64 -7.44 16.29
CA VAL A 23 -9.13 -8.80 16.55
C VAL A 23 -9.58 -8.86 18.00
N ASP A 24 -10.81 -9.30 18.24
CA ASP A 24 -11.34 -9.48 19.59
C ASP A 24 -10.92 -10.81 20.23
N ALA A 25 -11.43 -11.10 21.43
CA ALA A 25 -11.11 -12.31 22.17
C ALA A 25 -11.57 -13.60 21.46
N ASP A 26 -12.59 -13.51 20.60
CA ASP A 26 -13.13 -14.63 19.83
C ASP A 26 -12.39 -14.80 18.49
N GLY A 27 -11.32 -14.03 18.26
CA GLY A 27 -10.55 -14.08 17.01
C GLY A 27 -11.22 -13.38 15.83
N LEU A 28 -12.32 -12.65 16.05
CA LEU A 28 -13.07 -11.99 15.00
C LEU A 28 -12.59 -10.55 14.77
N LEU A 29 -12.55 -10.14 13.49
CA LEU A 29 -12.18 -8.77 13.14
C LEU A 29 -13.34 -7.81 13.47
N ARG A 30 -13.04 -6.77 14.25
CA ARG A 30 -13.94 -5.68 14.62
C ARG A 30 -13.40 -4.39 14.05
N ALA A 31 -14.26 -3.56 13.47
CA ALA A 31 -13.91 -2.18 13.18
C ALA A 31 -14.30 -1.25 14.33
N GLY A 32 -13.67 -0.09 14.37
CA GLY A 32 -13.97 0.93 15.36
C GLY A 32 -13.44 2.28 14.99
N ARG A 33 -13.73 3.25 15.83
CA ARG A 33 -13.29 4.64 15.73
C ARG A 33 -12.93 5.16 17.11
N VAL A 34 -11.81 5.87 17.18
CA VAL A 34 -11.44 6.72 18.32
C VAL A 34 -11.60 8.16 17.87
N ASP A 35 -12.46 8.93 18.52
CA ASP A 35 -12.59 10.36 18.22
C ASP A 35 -11.43 11.18 18.80
N ARG A 36 -11.40 12.49 18.52
CA ARG A 36 -10.37 13.40 19.04
C ARG A 36 -10.34 13.49 20.57
N ALA A 37 -11.47 13.28 21.24
CA ALA A 37 -11.54 13.26 22.70
C ALA A 37 -11.03 11.93 23.29
N GLY A 38 -10.70 10.95 22.44
CA GLY A 38 -10.24 9.63 22.86
C GLY A 38 -11.39 8.64 23.09
N THR A 39 -12.64 9.02 22.82
CA THR A 39 -13.79 8.12 22.97
C THR A 39 -13.72 7.02 21.93
N ARG A 40 -13.66 5.77 22.38
CA ARG A 40 -13.62 4.59 21.54
C ARG A 40 -15.03 4.06 21.30
N ARG A 41 -15.32 3.75 20.04
CA ARG A 41 -16.52 3.01 19.62
C ARG A 41 -16.09 1.82 18.76
N LEU A 42 -16.70 0.66 18.99
CA LEU A 42 -16.55 -0.54 18.16
C LEU A 42 -17.89 -0.83 17.50
N THR A 43 -17.84 -1.36 16.28
CA THR A 43 -19.02 -1.96 15.66
C THR A 43 -19.11 -3.44 16.04
N PRO A 44 -20.32 -4.03 15.99
CA PRO A 44 -20.48 -5.48 16.00
C PRO A 44 -19.69 -6.15 14.87
N TYR A 45 -19.52 -7.48 14.95
CA TYR A 45 -18.92 -8.26 13.88
C TYR A 45 -19.61 -7.97 12.55
N ALA A 46 -18.83 -7.70 11.50
CA ALA A 46 -19.33 -7.56 10.14
C ALA A 46 -20.59 -6.68 10.04
N ALA A 47 -20.59 -5.53 10.73
CA ALA A 47 -21.68 -4.56 10.72
C ALA A 47 -21.12 -3.17 10.45
N ASP A 48 -21.67 -2.49 9.44
CA ASP A 48 -21.26 -1.14 9.05
C ASP A 48 -22.42 -0.44 8.32
N PRO A 49 -23.00 0.63 8.88
CA PRO A 49 -24.14 1.34 8.26
C PRO A 49 -23.85 1.89 6.86
N ASP A 50 -22.58 2.20 6.56
CA ASP A 50 -22.18 2.68 5.24
C ASP A 50 -21.90 1.54 4.25
N LEU A 51 -21.80 0.29 4.72
CA LEU A 51 -21.59 -0.91 3.91
C LEU A 51 -22.76 -1.90 4.15
N PRO A 52 -23.97 -1.62 3.64
CA PRO A 52 -25.15 -2.42 3.93
C PRO A 52 -25.04 -3.88 3.47
N GLY A 53 -24.20 -4.18 2.48
CA GLY A 53 -23.90 -5.56 2.06
C GLY A 53 -22.98 -6.33 3.01
N LEU A 54 -22.41 -5.69 4.04
CA LEU A 54 -21.60 -6.37 5.07
C LEU A 54 -22.51 -6.94 6.16
N SER A 55 -22.47 -8.26 6.33
CA SER A 55 -23.18 -8.96 7.39
C SER A 55 -22.38 -10.15 7.93
N PRO A 56 -22.68 -10.66 9.14
CA PRO A 56 -22.10 -11.91 9.63
C PRO A 56 -22.35 -13.11 8.71
N ALA A 57 -23.54 -13.18 8.11
CA ALA A 57 -23.92 -14.25 7.18
C ALA A 57 -23.03 -14.28 5.95
N LEU A 58 -22.62 -13.12 5.43
CA LEU A 58 -21.80 -13.05 4.22
C LEU A 58 -20.49 -13.87 4.33
N ALA A 59 -19.80 -13.80 5.47
CA ALA A 59 -18.58 -14.57 5.65
C ALA A 59 -18.87 -16.07 5.66
N ALA A 60 -19.96 -16.49 6.32
CA ALA A 60 -20.39 -17.88 6.35
C ALA A 60 -20.82 -18.39 4.97
N ASP A 61 -21.60 -17.61 4.22
CA ASP A 61 -22.08 -17.95 2.86
C ASP A 61 -20.93 -18.17 1.87
N LEU A 62 -19.82 -17.45 2.06
CA LEU A 62 -18.61 -17.60 1.26
C LEU A 62 -17.63 -18.66 1.78
N GLY A 63 -17.96 -19.36 2.88
CA GLY A 63 -17.05 -20.27 3.59
C GLY A 63 -15.77 -19.56 4.07
N GLY A 64 -15.86 -18.26 4.33
CA GLY A 64 -14.74 -17.36 4.38
C GLY A 64 -14.57 -16.62 5.70
N ARG A 65 -13.64 -15.66 5.67
CA ARG A 65 -13.39 -14.77 6.81
C ARG A 65 -13.23 -13.32 6.38
N LEU A 66 -13.69 -12.43 7.25
CA LEU A 66 -13.46 -10.99 7.13
C LEU A 66 -11.99 -10.68 7.44
N VAL A 67 -11.24 -10.22 6.44
CA VAL A 67 -9.78 -9.93 6.55
C VAL A 67 -9.45 -8.43 6.57
N VAL A 68 -10.41 -7.59 6.19
CA VAL A 68 -10.30 -6.12 6.25
C VAL A 68 -11.65 -5.55 6.66
N HIS A 69 -11.65 -4.63 7.62
CA HIS A 69 -12.82 -3.79 7.88
C HIS A 69 -12.37 -2.37 8.25
N ARG A 70 -12.36 -1.49 7.24
CA ARG A 70 -12.17 -0.06 7.46
C ARG A 70 -13.55 0.60 7.54
N LEU A 71 -13.97 0.89 8.77
CA LEU A 71 -15.27 1.49 9.09
C LEU A 71 -15.65 2.63 8.15
N GLY A 72 -16.84 2.58 7.56
CA GLY A 72 -17.38 3.62 6.70
C GLY A 72 -16.78 3.66 5.28
N ARG A 73 -15.86 2.73 4.96
CA ARG A 73 -15.03 2.80 3.75
C ARG A 73 -15.11 1.53 2.92
N ARG A 74 -14.71 0.40 3.50
CA ARG A 74 -14.62 -0.89 2.81
C ARG A 74 -14.47 -2.07 3.76
N ALA A 75 -14.88 -3.24 3.29
CA ALA A 75 -14.61 -4.53 3.90
C ALA A 75 -14.13 -5.54 2.86
N VAL A 76 -13.37 -6.55 3.27
CA VAL A 76 -12.90 -7.63 2.38
C VAL A 76 -13.12 -8.97 3.06
N VAL A 77 -13.85 -9.85 2.39
CA VAL A 77 -14.05 -11.24 2.78
C VAL A 77 -13.27 -12.12 1.82
N VAL A 78 -12.41 -12.97 2.36
CA VAL A 78 -11.75 -14.03 1.58
C VAL A 78 -12.53 -15.31 1.83
N GLY A 79 -13.25 -15.77 0.80
CA GLY A 79 -13.99 -17.03 0.78
C GLY A 79 -13.15 -18.19 0.27
N GLU A 80 -13.77 -19.36 0.15
CA GLU A 80 -13.12 -20.57 -0.37
C GLU A 80 -12.83 -20.50 -1.86
N ARG A 81 -13.66 -19.77 -2.62
CA ARG A 81 -13.61 -19.73 -4.09
C ARG A 81 -13.34 -18.34 -4.68
N LEU A 82 -13.64 -17.29 -3.92
CA LEU A 82 -13.54 -15.91 -4.38
C LEU A 82 -13.19 -14.97 -3.23
N VAL A 83 -12.75 -13.77 -3.59
CA VAL A 83 -12.57 -12.65 -2.68
C VAL A 83 -13.63 -11.60 -2.96
N ARG A 84 -14.45 -11.26 -1.97
CA ARG A 84 -15.44 -10.19 -2.09
C ARG A 84 -14.91 -8.91 -1.44
N LYS A 85 -14.83 -7.83 -2.21
CA LYS A 85 -14.49 -6.48 -1.75
C LYS A 85 -15.76 -5.63 -1.70
N LEU A 86 -16.19 -5.30 -0.51
CA LEU A 86 -17.33 -4.42 -0.22
C LEU A 86 -16.89 -2.97 -0.09
N VAL A 87 -17.68 -2.08 -0.65
CA VAL A 87 -17.54 -0.62 -0.59
C VAL A 87 -18.92 0.01 -0.44
N ARG A 88 -18.97 1.33 -0.28
CA ARG A 88 -20.24 2.04 -0.24
C ARG A 88 -21.00 1.87 -1.58
N PRO A 89 -22.34 1.80 -1.55
CA PRO A 89 -23.14 1.76 -2.77
C PRO A 89 -22.75 2.85 -3.78
N GLY A 90 -22.68 2.49 -5.06
CA GLY A 90 -22.25 3.35 -6.16
C GLY A 90 -20.74 3.58 -6.25
N ARG A 91 -19.93 2.87 -5.44
CA ARG A 91 -18.46 2.92 -5.51
C ARG A 91 -17.83 1.68 -6.13
N ALA A 92 -18.59 0.60 -6.30
CA ALA A 92 -18.07 -0.67 -6.82
C ALA A 92 -17.37 -0.49 -8.17
N ASP A 93 -17.94 0.26 -9.11
CA ASP A 93 -17.40 0.53 -10.47
C ASP A 93 -15.99 1.10 -10.52
N ARG A 94 -15.50 1.66 -9.40
CA ARG A 94 -14.14 2.19 -9.29
C ARG A 94 -13.10 1.11 -8.99
N LEU A 95 -13.54 -0.03 -8.47
CA LEU A 95 -12.67 -1.14 -8.10
C LEU A 95 -12.34 -1.98 -9.34
N CYS A 96 -11.08 -2.40 -9.47
CA CYS A 96 -10.59 -3.27 -10.53
C CYS A 96 -11.17 -2.94 -11.92
N PRO A 97 -11.00 -1.70 -12.42
CA PRO A 97 -11.63 -1.30 -13.67
C PRO A 97 -11.09 -2.14 -14.84
N PRO A 98 -11.93 -2.53 -15.83
CA PRO A 98 -11.51 -3.43 -16.91
C PRO A 98 -10.25 -2.99 -17.66
N ARG A 99 -10.07 -1.67 -17.83
CA ARG A 99 -8.86 -1.06 -18.40
C ARG A 99 -7.58 -1.37 -17.62
N ALA A 100 -7.63 -1.39 -16.29
CA ALA A 100 -6.49 -1.73 -15.46
C ALA A 100 -6.17 -3.21 -15.58
N ARG A 101 -7.19 -4.07 -15.55
CA ARG A 101 -6.97 -5.51 -15.77
C ARG A 101 -6.33 -5.79 -17.13
N ARG A 102 -6.76 -5.12 -18.19
CA ARG A 102 -6.14 -5.22 -19.53
C ARG A 102 -4.72 -4.69 -19.56
N ALA A 103 -4.43 -3.61 -18.82
CA ALA A 103 -3.09 -3.02 -18.75
C ALA A 103 -2.08 -3.95 -18.08
N PHE A 104 -2.50 -4.69 -17.04
CA PHE A 104 -1.61 -5.58 -16.27
C PHE A 104 -1.75 -7.07 -16.64
N GLY A 105 -2.80 -7.44 -17.38
CA GLY A 105 -3.03 -8.79 -17.89
C GLY A 105 -2.18 -9.05 -19.12
N GLY A 106 -0.92 -9.42 -18.90
CA GLY A 106 0.05 -9.68 -19.97
C GLY A 106 1.45 -9.99 -19.44
N ALA A 107 2.37 -10.34 -20.34
CA ALA A 107 3.81 -10.49 -20.07
C ALA A 107 4.18 -11.44 -18.90
N GLY A 108 3.31 -12.40 -18.56
CA GLY A 108 3.59 -13.43 -17.57
C GLY A 108 3.30 -13.06 -16.11
N LEU A 109 2.52 -12.00 -15.86
CA LEU A 109 1.80 -11.78 -14.60
C LEU A 109 0.36 -12.30 -14.70
N ARG A 110 -0.10 -12.97 -13.65
CA ARG A 110 -1.52 -13.29 -13.50
C ARG A 110 -2.23 -12.16 -12.77
N VAL A 111 -3.44 -11.83 -13.22
CA VAL A 111 -4.32 -10.86 -12.55
C VAL A 111 -5.65 -11.54 -12.29
N PRO A 112 -6.23 -11.44 -11.08
CA PRO A 112 -7.52 -12.06 -10.78
C PRO A 112 -8.61 -11.65 -11.77
N GLU A 113 -9.40 -12.63 -12.21
CA GLU A 113 -10.63 -12.34 -12.96
C GLU A 113 -11.68 -11.65 -12.06
N VAL A 114 -12.52 -10.80 -12.66
CA VAL A 114 -13.69 -10.24 -11.97
C VAL A 114 -14.85 -11.20 -12.24
N VAL A 115 -15.25 -11.95 -11.21
CA VAL A 115 -16.29 -12.99 -11.29
C VAL A 115 -17.69 -12.37 -11.23
N GLY A 116 -17.83 -11.29 -10.46
CA GLY A 116 -19.10 -10.64 -10.23
C GLY A 116 -18.94 -9.18 -9.81
N ARG A 117 -19.98 -8.39 -10.05
CA ARG A 117 -20.03 -6.99 -9.65
C ARG A 117 -21.45 -6.59 -9.31
N GLY A 118 -21.65 -6.07 -8.11
CA GLY A 118 -22.87 -5.41 -7.68
C GLY A 118 -22.68 -3.91 -7.58
N SER A 119 -23.67 -3.21 -7.01
CA SER A 119 -23.61 -1.77 -6.76
C SER A 119 -22.65 -1.37 -5.64
N ASP A 120 -22.38 -2.30 -4.71
CA ASP A 120 -21.60 -2.09 -3.48
C ASP A 120 -20.44 -3.08 -3.32
N HIS A 121 -20.23 -4.00 -4.26
CA HIS A 121 -19.17 -5.00 -4.18
C HIS A 121 -18.60 -5.41 -5.53
N VAL A 122 -17.39 -5.99 -5.47
CA VAL A 122 -16.76 -6.73 -6.56
C VAL A 122 -16.29 -8.08 -6.03
N ASP A 123 -16.58 -9.13 -6.79
CA ASP A 123 -16.08 -10.48 -6.56
C ASP A 123 -14.92 -10.76 -7.50
N LEU A 124 -13.79 -11.13 -6.90
CA LEU A 124 -12.56 -11.45 -7.59
C LEU A 124 -12.28 -12.93 -7.46
N GLU A 125 -11.71 -13.51 -8.51
CA GLU A 125 -11.13 -14.85 -8.47
C GLU A 125 -10.16 -14.98 -7.28
N LEU A 126 -10.27 -16.08 -6.53
CA LEU A 126 -9.26 -16.41 -5.53
C LEU A 126 -8.02 -16.97 -6.24
N VAL A 127 -6.94 -16.20 -6.22
CA VAL A 127 -5.67 -16.60 -6.84
C VAL A 127 -4.75 -17.31 -5.81
N PRO A 128 -3.98 -18.34 -6.21
CA PRO A 128 -3.13 -19.09 -5.29
C PRO A 128 -1.89 -18.29 -4.91
N GLY A 129 -1.18 -18.81 -3.92
CA GLY A 129 0.09 -18.27 -3.46
C GLY A 129 -0.04 -17.41 -2.22
N ARG A 130 1.12 -17.01 -1.70
CA ARG A 130 1.25 -16.19 -0.50
C ARG A 130 1.86 -14.84 -0.85
N PRO A 131 1.49 -13.76 -0.16
CA PRO A 131 2.09 -12.46 -0.40
C PRO A 131 3.61 -12.47 -0.19
N LEU A 132 4.39 -11.81 -1.05
CA LEU A 132 5.86 -11.74 -0.89
C LEU A 132 6.26 -11.18 0.48
N HIS A 133 5.49 -10.22 1.00
CA HIS A 133 5.72 -9.62 2.32
C HIS A 133 5.64 -10.61 3.49
N GLU A 134 4.88 -11.70 3.35
CA GLU A 134 4.76 -12.78 4.33
C GLU A 134 5.81 -13.89 4.12
N LEU A 135 6.32 -14.03 2.90
CA LEU A 135 7.31 -15.05 2.55
C LEU A 135 8.72 -14.64 3.01
N GLY A 136 8.99 -13.34 3.17
CA GLY A 136 10.32 -12.85 3.55
C GLY A 136 11.38 -13.37 2.59
N ASP A 137 12.49 -13.88 3.14
CA ASP A 137 13.62 -14.42 2.36
C ASP A 137 13.20 -15.56 1.41
N ALA A 138 12.23 -16.38 1.81
CA ALA A 138 11.71 -17.47 0.97
C ALA A 138 10.97 -16.95 -0.29
N GLY A 139 10.58 -15.67 -0.30
CA GLY A 139 9.93 -15.00 -1.42
C GLY A 139 10.88 -14.57 -2.54
N LEU A 140 12.20 -14.76 -2.41
CA LEU A 140 13.19 -14.23 -3.36
C LEU A 140 12.99 -14.72 -4.81
N ALA A 141 12.49 -15.94 -5.01
CA ALA A 141 12.13 -16.44 -6.35
C ALA A 141 11.01 -15.60 -7.00
N GLY A 142 10.02 -15.16 -6.21
CA GLY A 142 8.95 -14.27 -6.67
C GLY A 142 9.44 -12.87 -6.98
N TRP A 143 10.36 -12.30 -6.19
CA TRP A 143 11.04 -11.04 -6.54
C TRP A 143 11.83 -11.13 -7.85
N ARG A 144 12.54 -12.24 -8.08
CA ARG A 144 13.22 -12.47 -9.37
C ARG A 144 12.22 -12.59 -10.53
N ARG A 145 11.06 -13.21 -10.31
CA ARG A 145 9.99 -13.28 -11.31
C ARG A 145 9.48 -11.87 -11.62
N LEU A 146 9.19 -11.08 -10.59
CA LEU A 146 8.78 -9.68 -10.73
C LEU A 146 9.77 -8.90 -11.59
N ALA A 147 11.06 -8.95 -11.25
CA ALA A 147 12.09 -8.19 -11.96
C ALA A 147 12.27 -8.58 -13.43
N ARG A 148 11.90 -9.83 -13.78
CA ARG A 148 11.89 -10.26 -15.19
C ARG A 148 10.68 -9.72 -15.95
N VAL A 149 9.49 -9.78 -15.37
CA VAL A 149 8.23 -9.50 -16.10
C VAL A 149 7.81 -8.03 -16.05
N TRP A 150 8.11 -7.33 -14.96
CA TRP A 150 7.60 -5.97 -14.72
C TRP A 150 7.90 -4.98 -15.84
N PRO A 151 9.12 -4.92 -16.42
CA PRO A 151 9.41 -3.99 -17.51
C PRO A 151 8.47 -4.13 -18.70
N ASP A 152 8.07 -5.35 -19.05
CA ASP A 152 7.23 -5.60 -20.21
C ASP A 152 5.75 -5.33 -19.92
N VAL A 153 5.32 -5.58 -18.68
CA VAL A 153 3.97 -5.27 -18.20
C VAL A 153 3.69 -3.77 -18.32
N VAL A 154 4.61 -2.91 -17.86
CA VAL A 154 4.30 -1.47 -17.72
C VAL A 154 4.59 -0.64 -18.97
N ARG A 155 5.43 -1.12 -19.90
CA ARG A 155 5.85 -0.37 -21.10
C ARG A 155 4.79 -0.28 -22.20
N GLY A 156 3.72 -1.07 -22.14
CA GLY A 156 2.69 -1.08 -23.18
C GLY A 156 2.02 0.29 -23.38
N ALA A 157 2.23 0.92 -24.55
CA ALA A 157 1.59 2.20 -24.87
C ALA A 157 0.05 2.11 -24.84
N ALA A 158 -0.49 0.98 -25.33
CA ALA A 158 -1.93 0.68 -25.25
C ALA A 158 -2.42 0.47 -23.80
N ALA A 159 -1.59 -0.12 -22.94
CA ALA A 159 -1.88 -0.30 -21.52
C ALA A 159 -1.99 1.04 -20.79
N ARG A 160 -1.13 2.00 -21.14
CA ARG A 160 -1.14 3.36 -20.57
C ARG A 160 -2.31 4.21 -21.04
N ALA A 161 -2.61 4.23 -22.35
CA ALA A 161 -3.57 5.16 -22.94
C ALA A 161 -5.00 5.04 -22.37
N ALA A 162 -5.36 3.87 -21.85
CA ALA A 162 -6.67 3.64 -21.25
C ALA A 162 -6.77 4.10 -19.77
N LEU A 163 -5.64 4.35 -19.09
CA LEU A 163 -5.58 4.61 -17.66
C LEU A 163 -5.68 6.11 -17.33
N PRO A 164 -6.30 6.48 -16.19
CA PRO A 164 -6.33 7.87 -15.74
C PRO A 164 -4.92 8.34 -15.42
N GLU A 165 -4.63 9.63 -15.64
CA GLU A 165 -3.32 10.21 -15.34
C GLU A 165 -3.08 10.37 -13.84
N HIS A 166 -1.84 10.12 -13.40
CA HIS A 166 -1.36 10.42 -12.07
C HIS A 166 0.07 10.99 -12.07
N THR A 167 0.20 12.27 -11.75
CA THR A 167 1.46 13.02 -11.80
C THR A 167 2.15 13.10 -10.44
N GLY A 168 3.40 13.58 -10.42
CA GLY A 168 4.11 13.90 -9.17
C GLY A 168 3.35 14.87 -8.26
N ALA A 169 2.61 15.83 -8.82
CA ALA A 169 1.76 16.74 -8.04
C ALA A 169 0.63 16.00 -7.32
N HIS A 170 0.04 14.98 -7.95
CA HIS A 170 -0.97 14.14 -7.29
C HIS A 170 -0.36 13.33 -6.12
N GLU A 171 0.86 12.80 -6.27
CA GLU A 171 1.54 12.09 -5.19
C GLU A 171 1.97 13.03 -4.05
N ALA A 172 2.46 14.23 -4.37
CA ALA A 172 2.73 15.28 -3.38
C ALA A 172 1.48 15.62 -2.57
N ALA A 173 0.31 15.73 -3.23
CA ALA A 173 -0.96 15.92 -2.55
C ALA A 173 -1.36 14.72 -1.67
N VAL A 174 -1.02 13.48 -2.05
CA VAL A 174 -1.22 12.30 -1.18
C VAL A 174 -0.37 12.42 0.09
N LEU A 175 0.93 12.70 -0.06
CA LEU A 175 1.86 12.82 1.05
C LEU A 175 1.46 13.97 1.99
N HIS A 176 1.11 15.13 1.44
CA HIS A 176 0.67 16.28 2.23
C HIS A 176 -0.63 15.98 3.01
N ARG A 177 -1.60 15.27 2.40
CA ARG A 177 -2.82 14.84 3.13
C ARG A 177 -2.51 13.93 4.32
N TRP A 178 -1.50 13.07 4.22
CA TRP A 178 -1.06 12.25 5.34
C TRP A 178 -0.43 13.09 6.45
N LEU A 179 0.38 14.10 6.11
CA LEU A 179 0.94 15.04 7.07
C LEU A 179 -0.18 15.79 7.83
N VAL A 180 -1.15 16.36 7.10
CA VAL A 180 -2.29 17.08 7.68
C VAL A 180 -3.09 16.18 8.63
N ARG A 181 -3.34 14.93 8.24
CA ARG A 181 -4.05 13.96 9.07
C ARG A 181 -3.26 13.54 10.30
N ALA A 182 -1.95 13.32 10.17
CA ALA A 182 -1.08 13.02 11.29
C ALA A 182 -1.05 14.14 12.32
N ARG A 183 -0.98 15.40 11.84
CA ARG A 183 -1.09 16.59 12.68
C ARG A 183 -2.46 16.67 13.38
N ALA A 184 -3.54 16.52 12.62
CA ALA A 184 -4.91 16.60 13.15
C ALA A 184 -5.25 15.53 14.19
N ALA A 185 -4.55 14.39 14.16
CA ALA A 185 -4.67 13.30 15.11
C ALA A 185 -3.63 13.35 16.26
N GLY A 186 -2.81 14.41 16.33
CA GLY A 186 -1.78 14.58 17.37
C GLY A 186 -0.61 13.60 17.27
N ALA A 187 -0.38 12.99 16.11
CA ALA A 187 0.66 11.99 15.90
C ALA A 187 2.01 12.59 15.43
N LEU A 188 2.02 13.87 15.04
CA LEU A 188 3.21 14.53 14.50
C LEU A 188 4.30 14.70 15.57
N ASP A 189 3.93 15.03 16.80
CA ASP A 189 4.89 15.20 17.90
C ASP A 189 5.65 13.90 18.21
N ALA A 190 4.98 12.75 18.12
CA ALA A 190 5.60 11.44 18.28
C ALA A 190 6.63 11.16 17.17
N LEU A 191 6.32 11.54 15.93
CA LEU A 191 7.24 11.39 14.80
C LEU A 191 8.41 12.39 14.88
N ASP A 192 8.17 13.63 15.29
CA ASP A 192 9.23 14.63 15.47
C ASP A 192 10.16 14.27 16.64
N ALA A 193 9.63 13.70 17.72
CA ALA A 193 10.44 13.15 18.81
C ALA A 193 11.32 11.99 18.30
N ALA A 194 10.75 11.09 17.51
CA ALA A 194 11.49 10.00 16.86
C ALA A 194 12.51 10.51 15.82
N ALA A 195 12.26 11.66 15.22
CA ALA A 195 13.15 12.33 14.28
C ALA A 195 14.26 13.15 14.96
N GLY A 196 14.26 13.32 16.28
CA GLY A 196 15.25 14.12 17.00
C GLY A 196 15.06 15.63 16.83
N GLY A 197 13.83 16.11 16.59
CA GLY A 197 13.55 17.55 16.64
C GLY A 197 12.22 17.96 15.98
N ARG A 198 11.64 19.03 16.51
CA ARG A 198 10.37 19.60 16.03
C ARG A 198 10.46 20.11 14.59
N GLY A 199 9.40 19.86 13.81
CA GLY A 199 9.22 20.27 12.43
C GLY A 199 10.12 19.54 11.43
N ARG A 200 10.84 18.48 11.84
CA ARG A 200 11.70 17.74 10.90
C ARG A 200 10.88 16.97 9.89
N ILE A 201 9.76 16.38 10.33
CA ILE A 201 8.86 15.63 9.45
C ILE A 201 8.22 16.56 8.41
N GLU A 202 7.74 17.72 8.86
CA GLU A 202 7.13 18.73 7.98
C GLU A 202 8.11 19.21 6.91
N ARG A 203 9.32 19.64 7.31
CA ARG A 203 10.35 20.04 6.35
C ARG A 203 10.75 18.91 5.40
N GLY A 204 10.76 17.66 5.88
CA GLY A 204 11.02 16.48 5.05
C GLY A 204 9.95 16.27 3.99
N VAL A 205 8.68 16.36 4.39
CA VAL A 205 7.52 16.27 3.49
C VAL A 205 7.53 17.40 2.47
N GLU A 206 7.82 18.64 2.87
CA GLU A 206 7.92 19.79 1.97
C GLU A 206 8.99 19.57 0.89
N ARG A 207 10.19 19.13 1.28
CA ARG A 207 11.27 18.81 0.33
C ARG A 207 10.88 17.68 -0.62
N ALA A 208 10.26 16.62 -0.11
CA ALA A 208 9.82 15.49 -0.94
C ALA A 208 8.72 15.92 -1.93
N CYS A 209 7.75 16.73 -1.48
CA CYS A 209 6.70 17.29 -2.35
C CYS A 209 7.28 18.17 -3.46
N ALA A 210 8.28 19.02 -3.14
CA ALA A 210 8.97 19.83 -4.13
C ALA A 210 9.68 18.93 -5.16
N ALA A 211 10.47 17.95 -4.70
CA ALA A 211 11.19 17.03 -5.58
C ALA A 211 10.26 16.22 -6.49
N LEU A 212 9.08 15.81 -6.01
CA LEU A 212 8.08 15.11 -6.84
C LEU A 212 7.59 15.97 -8.02
N GLY A 213 7.57 17.30 -7.89
CA GLY A 213 7.13 18.22 -8.93
C GLY A 213 8.15 18.52 -10.03
N GLU A 214 9.40 18.05 -9.91
CA GLU A 214 10.51 18.42 -10.80
C GLU A 214 10.73 17.41 -11.93
N ASP A 215 10.99 17.88 -13.15
CA ASP A 215 11.49 17.07 -14.28
C ASP A 215 10.73 15.73 -14.49
N PRO A 216 9.40 15.78 -14.72
CA PRO A 216 8.58 14.58 -14.86
C PRO A 216 9.03 13.73 -16.04
N ARG A 217 9.04 12.41 -15.86
CA ARG A 217 9.40 11.44 -16.91
C ARG A 217 8.17 10.89 -17.64
N PRO A 218 8.34 10.30 -18.83
CA PRO A 218 7.24 9.68 -19.56
C PRO A 218 6.50 8.66 -18.70
N ALA A 219 5.17 8.76 -18.72
CA ALA A 219 4.32 7.85 -17.97
C ALA A 219 4.36 6.42 -18.55
N VAL A 220 4.16 5.44 -17.67
CA VAL A 220 3.94 4.02 -17.94
C VAL A 220 2.62 3.59 -17.27
N ALA A 221 2.17 2.36 -17.49
CA ALA A 221 1.12 1.81 -16.64
C ALA A 221 1.68 1.62 -15.22
N ALA A 222 1.00 2.17 -14.22
CA ALA A 222 1.42 2.14 -12.82
C ALA A 222 0.30 1.63 -11.93
N HIS A 223 0.64 0.82 -10.94
CA HIS A 223 -0.27 0.25 -9.96
C HIS A 223 -0.65 1.27 -8.88
N ARG A 224 0.28 2.16 -8.49
CA ARG A 224 0.15 3.24 -7.49
C ARG A 224 0.13 2.87 -6.03
N ASP A 225 -0.19 1.63 -5.71
CA ASP A 225 0.00 1.08 -4.36
C ASP A 225 0.94 -0.13 -4.39
N LEU A 226 1.95 -0.11 -5.27
CA LEU A 226 2.76 -1.29 -5.53
C LEU A 226 3.68 -1.60 -4.36
N HIS A 227 3.42 -2.69 -3.65
CA HIS A 227 4.30 -3.18 -2.60
C HIS A 227 4.33 -4.71 -2.58
N ASP A 228 5.23 -5.28 -1.78
CA ASP A 228 5.44 -6.71 -1.57
C ASP A 228 4.19 -7.49 -1.10
N GLY A 229 3.13 -6.80 -0.70
CA GLY A 229 1.84 -7.40 -0.35
C GLY A 229 0.83 -7.46 -1.49
N GLN A 230 1.14 -6.89 -2.65
CA GLN A 230 0.28 -6.94 -3.84
C GLN A 230 0.68 -8.05 -4.81
N PHE A 231 1.75 -8.77 -4.49
CA PHE A 231 2.23 -9.91 -5.25
C PHE A 231 2.04 -11.20 -4.47
N LEU A 232 1.25 -12.12 -5.02
CA LEU A 232 1.12 -13.48 -4.48
C LEU A 232 1.99 -14.43 -5.29
N TRP A 233 2.84 -15.18 -4.60
CA TRP A 233 3.75 -16.16 -5.17
C TRP A 233 3.38 -17.57 -4.70
N ASP A 234 3.14 -18.47 -5.64
CA ASP A 234 2.79 -19.87 -5.37
C ASP A 234 3.95 -20.85 -5.59
N GLY A 235 5.13 -20.35 -5.95
CA GLY A 235 6.30 -21.16 -6.33
C GLY A 235 6.52 -21.27 -7.85
N ARG A 236 5.53 -20.88 -8.67
CA ARG A 236 5.57 -20.97 -10.14
C ARG A 236 5.11 -19.67 -10.81
N GLU A 237 3.96 -19.15 -10.41
CA GLU A 237 3.34 -17.97 -10.97
C GLU A 237 3.31 -16.80 -9.97
N LEU A 238 3.40 -15.60 -10.52
CA LEU A 238 3.29 -14.36 -9.75
C LEU A 238 1.98 -13.68 -10.12
N SER A 239 1.08 -13.55 -9.13
CA SER A 239 -0.20 -12.86 -9.28
C SER A 239 -0.11 -11.44 -8.73
N LEU A 240 -0.66 -10.47 -9.46
CA LEU A 240 -0.81 -9.07 -9.04
C LEU A 240 -2.26 -8.81 -8.65
N ILE A 241 -2.49 -8.27 -7.45
CA ILE A 241 -3.82 -7.96 -6.90
C ILE A 241 -3.99 -6.47 -6.61
N ASP A 242 -5.23 -6.04 -6.39
CA ASP A 242 -5.62 -4.66 -5.99
C ASP A 242 -5.33 -3.55 -7.02
N LEU A 243 -5.80 -3.74 -8.25
CA LEU A 243 -5.66 -2.76 -9.34
C LEU A 243 -6.58 -1.51 -9.22
N ASP A 244 -7.13 -1.23 -8.05
CA ASP A 244 -8.10 -0.15 -7.83
C ASP A 244 -7.53 1.24 -8.07
N THR A 245 -6.22 1.40 -7.85
CA THR A 245 -5.51 2.67 -7.96
C THR A 245 -4.74 2.82 -9.27
N ALA A 246 -4.80 1.84 -10.18
CA ALA A 246 -4.06 1.84 -11.42
C ALA A 246 -4.23 3.11 -12.27
N ALA A 247 -3.13 3.62 -12.82
CA ALA A 247 -3.05 4.89 -13.52
C ALA A 247 -1.91 4.90 -14.55
N ALA A 248 -1.90 5.91 -15.43
CA ALA A 248 -0.70 6.30 -16.16
C ALA A 248 0.14 7.22 -15.26
N ALA A 249 1.34 6.78 -14.86
CA ALA A 249 2.23 7.54 -13.96
C ALA A 249 3.71 7.29 -14.27
N GLU A 250 4.61 8.07 -13.69
CA GLU A 250 6.06 7.82 -13.77
C GLU A 250 6.40 6.43 -13.22
N ALA A 251 7.28 5.70 -13.90
CA ALA A 251 7.75 4.38 -13.45
C ALA A 251 8.38 4.42 -12.04
N ALA A 252 8.97 5.56 -11.69
CA ALA A 252 9.57 5.80 -10.39
C ALA A 252 8.56 5.70 -9.24
N LEU A 253 7.27 5.93 -9.48
CA LEU A 253 6.25 5.85 -8.44
C LEU A 253 6.17 4.44 -7.84
N ASP A 254 6.01 3.44 -8.70
CA ASP A 254 5.86 2.05 -8.29
C ASP A 254 7.18 1.46 -7.78
N LEU A 255 8.29 1.74 -8.46
CA LEU A 255 9.60 1.27 -8.03
C LEU A 255 10.04 1.92 -6.72
N GLY A 256 9.77 3.21 -6.56
CA GLY A 256 10.09 3.95 -5.34
C GLY A 256 9.31 3.42 -4.14
N ASN A 257 8.03 3.11 -4.32
CA ASN A 257 7.21 2.50 -3.26
C ASN A 257 7.66 1.07 -2.94
N LEU A 258 7.97 0.23 -3.93
CA LEU A 258 8.51 -1.12 -3.70
C LEU A 258 9.82 -1.09 -2.93
N ALA A 259 10.74 -0.20 -3.30
CA ALA A 259 12.02 -0.03 -2.61
C ALA A 259 11.81 0.37 -1.13
N ALA A 260 10.94 1.35 -0.87
CA ALA A 260 10.60 1.74 0.49
C ALA A 260 10.00 0.57 1.29
N HIS A 261 9.15 -0.26 0.68
CA HIS A 261 8.62 -1.44 1.35
C HIS A 261 9.66 -2.54 1.59
N ALA A 262 10.66 -2.69 0.71
CA ALA A 262 11.79 -3.60 0.92
C ALA A 262 12.67 -3.13 2.10
N ASP A 263 12.96 -1.83 2.19
CA ASP A 263 13.65 -1.25 3.36
C ASP A 263 12.85 -1.47 4.64
N LEU A 264 11.53 -1.27 4.58
CA LEU A 264 10.67 -1.49 5.73
C LEU A 264 10.69 -2.96 6.14
N ALA A 265 10.69 -3.89 5.18
CA ALA A 265 10.83 -5.32 5.45
C ALA A 265 12.17 -5.64 6.14
N ARG A 266 13.27 -4.98 5.74
CA ARG A 266 14.58 -5.11 6.40
C ARG A 266 14.59 -4.56 7.83
N VAL A 267 14.00 -3.39 8.05
CA VAL A 267 13.90 -2.74 9.38
C VAL A 267 13.01 -3.54 10.32
N THR A 268 11.95 -4.15 9.80
CA THR A 268 11.01 -4.97 10.57
C THR A 268 11.44 -6.45 10.70
N GLY A 269 12.60 -6.82 10.17
CA GLY A 269 13.15 -8.18 10.26
C GLY A 269 12.46 -9.22 9.39
N ARG A 270 11.59 -8.81 8.45
CA ARG A 270 10.95 -9.70 7.47
C ARG A 270 11.89 -10.12 6.35
N LEU A 271 12.86 -9.27 6.01
CA LEU A 271 13.96 -9.60 5.10
C LEU A 271 15.30 -9.55 5.83
N GLY A 272 16.11 -10.58 5.64
CA GLY A 272 17.52 -10.57 6.01
C GLY A 272 18.33 -9.60 5.14
N ALA A 273 19.52 -9.22 5.58
CA ALA A 273 20.36 -8.25 4.88
C ALA A 273 20.71 -8.70 3.44
N ALA A 274 21.17 -9.94 3.28
CA ALA A 274 21.54 -10.47 1.96
C ALA A 274 20.35 -10.59 1.00
N ALA A 275 19.14 -10.87 1.52
CA ALA A 275 17.92 -10.92 0.72
C ALA A 275 17.48 -9.51 0.32
N HIS A 276 17.54 -8.54 1.24
CA HIS A 276 17.28 -7.13 0.99
C HIS A 276 18.22 -6.56 -0.10
N ASP A 277 19.53 -6.77 0.01
CA ASP A 277 20.49 -6.35 -1.03
C ASP A 277 20.17 -6.96 -2.40
N ARG A 278 19.79 -8.24 -2.43
CA ARG A 278 19.35 -8.91 -3.67
C ARG A 278 18.09 -8.26 -4.24
N VAL A 279 17.11 -7.95 -3.41
CA VAL A 279 15.86 -7.30 -3.84
C VAL A 279 16.15 -5.92 -4.40
N LEU A 280 17.00 -5.12 -3.75
CA LEU A 280 17.38 -3.81 -4.27
C LEU A 280 18.08 -3.90 -5.62
N GLY A 281 19.05 -4.81 -5.78
CA GLY A 281 19.71 -5.03 -7.07
C GLY A 281 18.75 -5.47 -8.18
N LEU A 282 17.74 -6.29 -7.85
CA LEU A 282 16.68 -6.65 -8.80
C LEU A 282 15.81 -5.44 -9.20
N LEU A 283 15.54 -4.52 -8.29
CA LEU A 283 14.80 -3.28 -8.60
C LEU A 283 15.65 -2.33 -9.45
N ASP A 284 16.96 -2.24 -9.22
CA ASP A 284 17.91 -1.50 -10.05
C ASP A 284 17.89 -2.02 -11.49
N ASP A 285 17.94 -3.35 -11.68
CA ASP A 285 17.84 -3.99 -12.99
C ASP A 285 16.51 -3.70 -13.70
N VAL A 286 15.42 -3.49 -12.96
CA VAL A 286 14.12 -3.10 -13.51
C VAL A 286 14.13 -1.63 -13.91
N ALA A 287 14.63 -0.75 -13.06
CA ALA A 287 14.71 0.69 -13.35
C ALA A 287 15.53 0.97 -14.60
N ALA A 288 16.64 0.26 -14.82
CA ALA A 288 17.48 0.38 -16.00
C ALA A 288 16.74 0.09 -17.33
N ARG A 289 15.58 -0.57 -17.27
CA ARG A 289 14.74 -0.93 -18.43
C ARG A 289 13.50 -0.04 -18.59
N LEU A 290 13.31 0.94 -17.71
CA LEU A 290 12.14 1.82 -17.68
C LEU A 290 12.51 3.27 -17.98
N PRO A 291 11.57 4.09 -18.48
CA PRO A 291 11.80 5.51 -18.77
C PRO A 291 11.81 6.32 -17.46
N THR A 292 12.89 6.20 -16.70
CA THR A 292 13.09 6.88 -15.42
C THR A 292 14.55 7.30 -15.25
N ALA A 293 14.82 8.03 -14.17
CA ALA A 293 16.15 8.51 -13.83
C ALA A 293 16.40 8.34 -12.33
N SER A 294 17.66 8.20 -11.92
CA SER A 294 18.03 7.96 -10.52
C SER A 294 17.51 9.05 -9.58
N ARG A 295 17.46 10.32 -10.05
CA ARG A 295 16.85 11.43 -9.31
C ARG A 295 15.35 11.22 -9.04
N ARG A 296 14.60 10.75 -10.03
CA ARG A 296 13.16 10.50 -9.90
C ARG A 296 12.88 9.35 -8.95
N LEU A 297 13.65 8.27 -9.08
CA LEU A 297 13.53 7.12 -8.19
C LEU A 297 13.76 7.52 -6.73
N ARG A 298 14.79 8.32 -6.45
CA ARG A 298 15.02 8.89 -5.11
C ARG A 298 13.84 9.72 -4.61
N ALA A 299 13.33 10.66 -5.43
CA ALA A 299 12.20 11.51 -5.03
C ALA A 299 10.96 10.70 -4.63
N TYR A 300 10.61 9.67 -5.41
CA TYR A 300 9.47 8.80 -5.11
C TYR A 300 9.74 7.84 -3.93
N THR A 301 10.95 7.30 -3.80
CA THR A 301 11.31 6.49 -2.63
C THR A 301 11.22 7.30 -1.34
N ASP A 302 11.76 8.51 -1.31
CA ASP A 302 11.79 9.34 -0.10
C ASP A 302 10.37 9.78 0.30
N ALA A 303 9.54 10.14 -0.69
CA ALA A 303 8.13 10.40 -0.48
C ALA A 303 7.39 9.18 0.09
N ALA A 304 7.65 7.97 -0.45
CA ALA A 304 7.06 6.73 0.06
C ALA A 304 7.54 6.41 1.48
N ARG A 305 8.82 6.61 1.81
CA ARG A 305 9.39 6.39 3.15
C ARG A 305 8.74 7.30 4.20
N LEU A 306 8.60 8.59 3.88
CA LEU A 306 7.89 9.56 4.73
C LEU A 306 6.40 9.21 4.87
N ARG A 307 5.73 8.83 3.77
CA ARG A 307 4.35 8.36 3.81
C ARG A 307 4.19 7.15 4.72
N LEU A 308 5.13 6.20 4.69
CA LEU A 308 5.13 5.03 5.56
C LEU A 308 5.31 5.43 7.03
N ALA A 309 6.17 6.39 7.37
CA ALA A 309 6.26 6.90 8.74
C ALA A 309 4.91 7.49 9.22
N LEU A 310 4.28 8.32 8.37
CA LEU A 310 2.97 8.93 8.64
C LEU A 310 1.82 7.91 8.75
N VAL A 311 1.92 6.77 8.07
CA VAL A 311 0.94 5.67 8.16
C VAL A 311 1.19 4.81 9.40
N HIS A 312 2.46 4.48 9.66
CA HIS A 312 2.84 3.50 10.68
C HIS A 312 2.84 4.06 12.10
N VAL A 313 2.86 5.39 12.28
CA VAL A 313 2.64 6.01 13.60
C VAL A 313 1.31 5.58 14.25
N PHE A 314 0.32 5.19 13.44
CA PHE A 314 -0.97 4.68 13.91
C PHE A 314 -1.01 3.16 14.11
N ARG A 315 0.03 2.43 13.70
CA ARG A 315 0.02 0.96 13.70
C ARG A 315 0.57 0.42 15.03
N PRO A 316 -0.04 -0.63 15.57
CA PRO A 316 0.48 -1.33 16.75
C PRO A 316 1.81 -2.00 16.42
N GLY A 317 2.72 -2.07 17.40
CA GLY A 317 4.05 -2.66 17.22
C GLY A 317 5.05 -1.78 16.46
N ALA A 318 4.60 -0.67 15.84
CA ALA A 318 5.51 0.24 15.16
C ALA A 318 6.51 0.90 16.11
N GLY A 319 6.15 1.13 17.37
CA GLY A 319 7.03 1.78 18.35
C GLY A 319 8.43 1.17 18.47
N ALA A 320 8.57 -0.15 18.27
CA ALA A 320 9.85 -0.85 18.36
C ALA A 320 10.85 -0.48 17.23
N TRP A 321 10.36 0.02 16.09
CA TRP A 321 11.20 0.27 14.91
C TRP A 321 10.94 1.63 14.24
N LEU A 322 9.87 2.34 14.62
CA LEU A 322 9.44 3.59 13.98
C LEU A 322 10.49 4.69 14.11
N ALA A 323 11.25 4.74 15.21
CA ALA A 323 12.35 5.69 15.35
C ALA A 323 13.46 5.45 14.33
N ALA A 324 13.92 4.19 14.20
CA ALA A 324 14.91 3.81 13.20
C ALA A 324 14.40 4.09 11.77
N TRP A 325 13.13 3.76 11.48
CA TRP A 325 12.49 4.04 10.21
C TRP A 325 12.40 5.54 9.90
N THR A 326 12.00 6.34 10.89
CA THR A 326 11.85 7.79 10.72
C THR A 326 13.20 8.45 10.49
N HIS A 327 14.24 7.99 11.20
CA HIS A 327 15.61 8.41 10.96
C HIS A 327 16.08 8.07 9.55
N LEU A 328 15.79 6.85 9.06
CA LEU A 328 16.09 6.45 7.68
C LEU A 328 15.34 7.34 6.68
N ALA A 329 14.02 7.51 6.84
CA ALA A 329 13.19 8.31 5.94
C ALA A 329 13.62 9.79 5.83
N LEU A 330 14.23 10.36 6.87
CA LEU A 330 14.67 11.76 6.88
C LEU A 330 16.13 11.98 6.49
N ASN A 331 16.99 10.99 6.74
CA ASN A 331 18.44 11.13 6.62
C ASN A 331 19.04 10.26 5.52
N SER A 332 18.25 9.42 4.84
CA SER A 332 18.71 8.70 3.66
C SER A 332 18.98 9.70 2.53
N THR A 333 20.15 10.33 2.56
CA THR A 333 20.86 10.77 1.34
C THR A 333 21.52 9.58 0.64
N THR A 334 21.67 8.47 1.36
CA THR A 334 22.30 7.22 0.97
C THR A 334 21.42 6.05 1.37
N THR A 335 20.71 5.46 0.40
CA THR A 335 20.70 4.02 0.09
C THR A 335 19.58 3.71 -0.91
N LEU A 336 19.99 3.61 -2.16
CA LEU A 336 19.51 2.68 -3.18
C LEU A 336 20.61 2.62 -4.24
N GLY A 337 20.84 1.44 -4.80
CA GLY A 337 21.70 1.22 -5.95
C GLY A 337 21.16 1.82 -7.25
N TRP A 338 20.30 2.85 -7.17
CA TRP A 338 20.04 3.77 -8.26
C TRP A 338 21.37 4.45 -8.57
N ARG A 339 22.18 3.78 -9.41
CA ARG A 339 23.55 4.16 -9.74
C ARG A 339 23.55 5.65 -10.02
N ALA A 340 24.54 6.35 -9.45
CA ALA A 340 24.80 7.71 -9.87
C ALA A 340 24.98 7.69 -11.39
N GLU A 341 24.30 8.61 -12.07
CA GLU A 341 24.56 8.88 -13.48
C GLU A 341 26.01 9.33 -13.67
#